data_AF-X1D337-F1
#
_entry.id   AF-X1D337-F1
#
_cell.length_a   1.000
_cell.length_b   1.000
_cell.length_c   1.000
_cell.angle_alpha   90.00
_cell.angle_beta   90.00
_cell.angle_gamma   90.00
#
_symmetry.space_group_name_H-M   'P 1'
#
loop_
_entity.id
_entity.type
_entity.pdbx_description
1 polymer ?
#
loop_
_entity_poly.entity_id
_entity_poly.type
_entity_poly.pdbx_seq_one_letter_code
_entity_poly.pdbx_strand_id
1 'polypeptide(L)'
;ADDDREGDALYTTEAGAFTITFEDMKKFVIWKIEQLMLAIQESPDEQWGDPTDQRKAAMLNKLIELKVLVISLDFGEAYDKLLHDIKPLLTGLKVDEDGVEFGNGIFKNAWVTSDDFEAISNQILADLQILIANF
;
A
#
# COMPACT_ATOMS: atom_id res chain seq x y z
N ALA A 1 -23.93 29.30 3.42
CA ALA A 1 -23.84 28.19 2.47
C ALA A 1 -23.63 26.98 3.33
N ASP A 2 -24.72 26.29 3.64
CA ASP A 2 -24.73 25.10 4.48
C ASP A 2 -23.90 24.01 3.81
N ASP A 3 -22.90 23.52 4.54
CA ASP A 3 -22.06 22.38 4.18
C ASP A 3 -22.85 21.11 4.57
N ASP A 4 -23.92 20.84 3.82
CA ASP A 4 -24.72 19.60 3.89
C ASP A 4 -23.97 18.43 3.24
N ARG A 5 -22.78 18.10 3.76
CA ARG A 5 -22.15 16.81 3.50
C ARG A 5 -22.88 15.73 4.30
N GLU A 6 -24.02 15.34 3.75
CA GLU A 6 -24.77 14.15 4.10
C GLU A 6 -23.83 12.93 3.97
N GLY A 7 -23.22 12.53 5.10
CA GLY A 7 -22.48 11.30 5.36
C GLY A 7 -21.72 10.62 4.21
N ASP A 8 -20.38 10.79 4.19
CA ASP A 8 -19.39 10.06 3.35
C ASP A 8 -19.32 8.55 3.65
N ALA A 9 -20.44 7.86 3.53
CA ALA A 9 -20.56 6.42 3.67
C ALA A 9 -20.01 5.74 2.41
N LEU A 10 -18.91 4.99 2.55
CA LEU A 10 -18.36 4.15 1.48
C LEU A 10 -19.11 2.81 1.35
N TYR A 11 -19.63 2.29 2.46
CA TYR A 11 -20.32 1.01 2.47
C TYR A 11 -21.37 0.94 3.58
N THR A 12 -22.55 0.41 3.25
CA THR A 12 -23.64 0.11 4.19
C THR A 12 -24.24 -1.28 3.86
N THR A 13 -24.53 -2.09 4.88
CA THR A 13 -25.13 -3.43 4.70
C THR A 13 -26.55 -3.50 5.27
N GLU A 14 -27.43 -4.19 4.54
CA GLU A 14 -28.82 -4.45 4.92
C GLU A 14 -28.95 -5.58 5.97
N ALA A 15 -28.30 -5.46 7.13
CA ALA A 15 -28.56 -6.33 8.28
C ALA A 15 -28.12 -5.77 9.64
N GLY A 16 -27.63 -4.53 9.70
CA GLY A 16 -27.13 -3.90 10.93
C GLY A 16 -26.12 -2.84 10.55
N ALA A 17 -26.50 -1.57 10.69
CA ALA A 17 -25.79 -0.43 10.13
C ALA A 17 -24.41 -0.21 10.78
N PHE A 18 -23.39 -0.92 10.28
CA PHE A 18 -22.03 -0.41 10.34
C PHE A 18 -21.80 0.37 9.05
N THR A 19 -21.69 1.68 9.17
CA THR A 19 -21.30 2.55 8.07
C THR A 19 -19.78 2.66 8.08
N ILE A 20 -19.13 2.18 7.02
CA ILE A 20 -17.71 2.48 6.82
C ILE A 20 -17.63 3.87 6.23
N THR A 21 -17.03 4.81 6.95
CA THR A 21 -16.82 6.14 6.41
C THR A 21 -15.54 6.19 5.58
N PHE A 22 -15.43 7.22 4.73
CA PHE A 22 -14.18 7.55 4.06
C PHE A 22 -13.00 7.68 5.03
N GLU A 23 -13.22 8.32 6.18
CA GLU A 23 -12.19 8.49 7.21
C GLU A 23 -11.76 7.15 7.84
N ASP A 24 -12.69 6.21 8.01
CA ASP A 24 -12.37 4.88 8.52
C ASP A 24 -11.51 4.09 7.54
N MET A 25 -11.84 4.15 6.24
CA MET A 25 -11.07 3.50 5.20
C MET A 25 -9.65 4.10 5.09
N LYS A 26 -9.52 5.43 5.16
CA LYS A 26 -8.22 6.10 5.18
C LYS A 26 -7.36 5.65 6.38
N LYS A 27 -7.94 5.61 7.59
CA LYS A 27 -7.26 5.12 8.79
C LYS A 27 -6.84 3.67 8.65
N PHE A 28 -7.68 2.84 8.03
CA PHE A 28 -7.39 1.44 7.78
C PHE A 28 -6.21 1.25 6.82
N VAL A 29 -6.15 2.02 5.73
CA VAL A 29 -4.99 2.04 4.81
C VAL A 29 -3.72 2.45 5.53
N ILE A 30 -3.78 3.53 6.33
CA ILE A 30 -2.64 3.98 7.13
C ILE A 30 -2.16 2.87 8.08
N TRP A 31 -3.09 2.21 8.77
CA TRP A 31 -2.77 1.10 9.65
C TRP A 31 -2.09 -0.06 8.90
N LYS A 32 -2.57 -0.44 7.70
CA LYS A 32 -1.91 -1.47 6.88
C LYS A 32 -0.49 -1.08 6.47
N ILE A 33 -0.26 0.20 6.12
CA ILE A 33 1.09 0.70 5.83
C ILE A 33 1.98 0.56 7.07
N GLU A 34 1.48 0.89 8.26
CA GLU A 34 2.21 0.70 9.52
C GLU A 34 2.51 -0.78 9.81
N GLN A 35 1.59 -1.69 9.52
CA GLN A 35 1.85 -3.13 9.62
C GLN A 35 2.95 -3.59 8.66
N LEU A 36 2.97 -3.09 7.42
CA LEU A 36 4.03 -3.40 6.47
C LEU A 36 5.40 -2.87 6.96
N MET A 37 5.43 -1.66 7.52
CA MET A 37 6.65 -1.10 8.11
C MET A 37 7.16 -1.96 9.27
N LEU A 38 6.26 -2.40 10.15
CA LEU A 38 6.62 -3.27 11.28
C LEU A 38 7.17 -4.61 10.76
N ALA A 39 6.50 -5.23 9.79
CA ALA A 39 6.94 -6.49 9.20
C ALA A 39 8.34 -6.38 8.57
N ILE A 40 8.66 -5.24 7.94
CA ILE A 40 10.01 -4.97 7.41
C ILE A 40 11.04 -4.84 8.53
N GLN A 41 10.71 -4.15 9.62
CA GLN A 41 11.62 -3.99 10.76
C GLN A 41 11.91 -5.32 11.47
N GLU A 42 10.88 -6.15 11.64
CA GLU A 42 10.96 -7.43 12.33
C GLU A 42 11.47 -8.58 11.44
N SER A 43 11.48 -8.39 10.11
CA SER A 43 11.95 -9.42 9.19
C SER A 43 13.43 -9.77 9.38
N PRO A 44 13.82 -11.06 9.27
CA PRO A 44 15.22 -11.48 9.36
C PRO A 44 16.09 -10.86 8.26
N ASP A 45 17.33 -10.49 8.59
CA ASP A 45 18.27 -9.88 7.63
C ASP A 45 18.60 -10.78 6.45
N GLU A 46 18.54 -12.10 6.65
CA GLU A 46 18.74 -13.15 5.65
C GLU A 46 17.76 -13.08 4.48
N GLN A 47 16.57 -12.50 4.72
CA GLN A 47 15.55 -12.30 3.69
C GLN A 47 15.85 -11.11 2.79
N TRP A 48 16.84 -10.27 3.14
CA TRP A 48 17.20 -9.06 2.42
C TRP A 48 18.54 -9.23 1.74
N GLY A 49 18.66 -8.70 0.52
CA GLY A 49 19.97 -8.66 -0.13
C GLY A 49 20.88 -7.56 0.47
N ASP A 50 22.18 -7.69 0.21
CA ASP A 50 23.20 -6.78 0.71
C ASP A 50 23.18 -5.42 -0.03
N PRO A 51 23.33 -4.26 0.65
CA PRO A 51 23.39 -4.07 2.10
C PRO A 51 22.01 -3.98 2.76
N THR A 52 21.75 -4.92 3.69
CA THR A 52 20.43 -5.11 4.33
C THR A 52 19.93 -3.86 5.05
N ASP A 53 20.76 -3.25 5.92
CA ASP A 53 20.37 -2.07 6.69
C ASP A 53 19.93 -0.91 5.79
N GLN A 54 20.66 -0.68 4.70
CA GLN A 54 20.34 0.38 3.75
C GLN A 54 19.04 0.10 3.00
N ARG A 55 18.80 -1.17 2.61
CA ARG A 55 17.55 -1.57 1.92
C ARG A 55 16.34 -1.45 2.83
N LYS A 56 16.43 -1.92 4.08
CA LYS A 56 15.37 -1.74 5.08
C LYS A 56 15.10 -0.27 5.34
N ALA A 57 16.13 0.55 5.57
CA ALA A 57 15.98 1.98 5.79
C ALA A 57 15.35 2.70 4.59
N ALA A 58 15.81 2.40 3.37
CA ALA A 58 15.25 2.98 2.15
C ALA A 58 13.79 2.58 1.92
N MET A 59 13.44 1.32 2.20
CA MET A 59 12.06 0.85 2.11
C MET A 59 11.15 1.55 3.13
N LEU A 60 11.61 1.68 4.38
CA LEU A 60 10.86 2.38 5.42
C LEU A 60 10.63 3.85 5.06
N ASN A 61 11.62 4.53 4.49
CA ASN A 61 11.44 5.90 3.99
C ASN A 61 10.37 5.99 2.90
N LYS A 62 10.37 5.06 1.94
CA LYS A 62 9.32 5.00 0.90
C LYS A 62 7.93 4.79 1.49
N LEU A 63 7.80 3.96 2.52
CA LEU A 63 6.52 3.73 3.20
C LEU A 63 6.06 4.92 4.04
N ILE A 64 6.99 5.68 4.64
CA ILE A 64 6.67 6.95 5.30
C ILE A 64 6.14 7.96 4.29
N GLU A 65 6.79 8.09 3.13
CA GLU A 65 6.31 8.94 2.04
C GLU A 65 4.92 8.50 1.54
N LEU A 66 4.71 7.20 1.34
CA LEU A 66 3.40 6.64 0.98
C LEU A 66 2.32 7.03 2.00
N LYS A 67 2.61 6.86 3.29
CA LYS A 67 1.69 7.24 4.38
C LYS A 67 1.35 8.74 4.34
N VAL A 68 2.33 9.60 4.04
CA VAL A 68 2.10 11.04 3.89
C VAL A 68 1.15 11.34 2.74
N LEU A 69 1.30 10.67 1.59
CA LEU A 69 0.38 10.83 0.45
C LEU A 69 -1.07 10.47 0.81
N VAL A 70 -1.27 9.36 1.53
CA VAL A 70 -2.60 8.95 2.03
C VAL A 70 -3.19 9.97 3.01
N ILE A 71 -2.36 10.53 3.91
CA ILE A 71 -2.79 11.59 4.84
C ILE A 71 -3.19 12.87 4.08
N SER A 72 -2.44 13.19 3.03
CA SER A 72 -2.67 14.35 2.15
C SER A 72 -3.80 14.16 1.14
N LEU A 73 -4.50 13.01 1.17
CA LEU A 73 -5.57 12.65 0.24
C LEU A 73 -5.13 12.55 -1.23
N ASP A 74 -3.84 12.36 -1.47
CA ASP A 74 -3.28 12.16 -2.81
C ASP A 74 -3.23 10.65 -3.13
N PHE A 75 -4.40 10.05 -3.29
CA PHE A 75 -4.50 8.60 -3.42
C PHE A 75 -3.98 8.07 -4.75
N GLY A 76 -4.03 8.86 -5.82
CA GLY A 76 -3.45 8.51 -7.11
C GLY A 76 -1.93 8.38 -7.02
N GLU A 77 -1.25 9.40 -6.48
CA GLU A 77 0.19 9.35 -6.27
C GLU A 77 0.57 8.26 -5.25
N ALA A 78 -0.26 8.03 -4.21
CA ALA A 78 -0.04 6.94 -3.26
C ALA A 78 -0.11 5.56 -3.95
N TYR A 79 -1.08 5.37 -4.85
CA TYR A 79 -1.25 4.14 -5.62
C TYR A 79 -0.05 3.91 -6.55
N ASP A 80 0.33 4.92 -7.34
CA ASP A 80 1.46 4.85 -8.27
C ASP A 80 2.77 4.57 -7.53
N LYS A 81 3.00 5.24 -6.39
CA LYS A 81 4.17 5.00 -5.55
C LYS A 81 4.20 3.56 -5.04
N LEU A 82 3.09 3.04 -4.55
CA LEU A 82 3.05 1.66 -4.06
C LEU A 82 3.30 0.66 -5.21
N LEU A 83 2.64 0.85 -6.35
CA LEU A 83 2.70 -0.04 -7.50
C LEU A 83 4.08 -0.03 -8.19
N HIS A 84 4.70 1.14 -8.31
CA HIS A 84 5.90 1.30 -9.12
C HIS A 84 7.20 1.41 -8.31
N ASP A 85 7.16 2.01 -7.11
CA ASP A 85 8.38 2.26 -6.32
C ASP A 85 8.60 1.26 -5.19
N ILE A 86 7.54 0.65 -4.66
CA ILE A 86 7.58 -0.16 -3.44
C ILE A 86 7.40 -1.64 -3.74
N LYS A 87 6.25 -2.02 -4.34
CA LYS A 87 5.91 -3.41 -4.62
C LYS A 87 7.01 -4.15 -5.40
N PRO A 88 7.59 -3.60 -6.49
CA PRO A 88 8.63 -4.31 -7.25
C PRO A 88 9.89 -4.60 -6.45
N LEU A 89 10.22 -3.76 -5.46
CA LEU A 89 11.37 -3.97 -4.58
C LEU A 89 11.09 -5.04 -3.52
N LEU A 90 9.84 -5.14 -3.05
CA LEU A 90 9.42 -6.13 -2.06
C LEU A 90 9.19 -7.53 -2.66
N THR A 91 8.71 -7.60 -3.91
CA THR A 91 8.28 -8.88 -4.52
C THR A 91 9.16 -9.32 -5.67
N GLY A 92 10.01 -8.44 -6.22
CA GLY A 92 10.74 -8.72 -7.46
C GLY A 92 9.88 -8.77 -8.72
N LEU A 93 8.55 -8.66 -8.58
CA LEU A 93 7.58 -8.71 -9.66
C LEU A 93 7.22 -7.30 -10.09
N LYS A 94 7.36 -7.04 -11.39
CA LYS A 94 6.79 -5.84 -12.01
C LYS A 94 5.53 -6.28 -12.75
N VAL A 95 4.41 -6.36 -12.03
CA VAL A 95 3.09 -6.55 -12.63
C VAL A 95 2.41 -5.19 -12.78
N ASP A 96 1.70 -4.97 -13.87
CA ASP A 96 0.81 -3.81 -14.04
C ASP A 96 -0.49 -3.97 -13.23
N GLU A 97 -1.41 -3.02 -13.40
CA GLU A 97 -2.70 -2.98 -12.70
C GLU A 97 -3.57 -4.22 -12.97
N ASP A 98 -3.33 -4.93 -14.08
CA ASP A 98 -4.04 -6.14 -14.51
C ASP A 98 -3.28 -7.43 -14.15
N GLY A 99 -2.16 -7.33 -13.44
CA GLY A 99 -1.33 -8.48 -13.07
C GLY A 99 -0.41 -8.98 -14.20
N VAL A 100 -0.22 -8.20 -15.27
CA VAL A 100 0.61 -8.57 -16.43
C VAL A 100 2.05 -8.12 -16.20
N GLU A 101 3.01 -9.02 -16.46
CA GLU A 101 4.45 -8.72 -16.33
C GLU A 101 4.89 -7.60 -17.30
N PHE A 102 5.59 -6.58 -16.78
CA PHE A 102 6.22 -5.54 -17.60
C PHE A 102 7.45 -6.08 -18.34
N GLY A 103 7.33 -6.27 -19.66
CA GLY A 103 8.44 -6.75 -20.51
C GLY A 103 8.88 -8.16 -20.11
N ASN A 104 10.06 -8.63 -20.55
CA ASN A 104 10.58 -9.99 -20.25
C ASN A 104 10.97 -10.22 -18.76
N GLY A 105 10.18 -9.69 -17.81
CA GLY A 105 9.54 -10.53 -16.79
C GLY A 105 10.22 -10.73 -15.45
N ILE A 106 11.46 -10.26 -15.23
CA ILE A 106 12.12 -10.44 -13.92
C ILE A 106 13.00 -9.23 -13.60
N PHE A 107 12.66 -8.48 -12.55
CA PHE A 107 13.66 -7.61 -11.92
C PHE A 107 14.72 -8.51 -11.31
N LYS A 108 15.94 -8.44 -11.86
CA LYS A 108 17.06 -9.30 -11.42
C LYS A 108 17.46 -9.10 -9.95
N ASN A 109 16.94 -8.11 -9.23
CA ASN A 109 17.36 -7.76 -7.88
C ASN A 109 16.20 -7.29 -7.01
N ALA A 110 15.22 -8.17 -6.74
CA ALA A 110 14.33 -7.98 -5.60
C ALA A 110 15.15 -7.66 -4.34
N TRP A 111 14.66 -6.76 -3.50
CA TRP A 111 15.36 -6.46 -2.25
C TRP A 111 15.14 -7.54 -1.20
N VAL A 112 14.03 -8.25 -1.32
CA VAL A 112 13.56 -9.27 -0.38
C VAL A 112 13.24 -10.58 -1.11
N THR A 113 13.40 -11.70 -0.40
CA THR A 113 12.97 -13.04 -0.83
C THR A 113 11.80 -13.56 0.02
N SER A 114 10.86 -12.70 0.44
CA SER A 114 9.73 -13.05 1.31
C SER A 114 8.38 -12.80 0.64
N ASP A 115 7.53 -13.81 0.61
CA ASP A 115 6.18 -13.75 0.01
C ASP A 115 5.19 -12.93 0.87
N ASP A 116 5.50 -12.74 2.16
CA ASP A 116 4.59 -12.08 3.12
C ASP A 116 4.32 -10.61 2.76
N PHE A 117 5.28 -9.94 2.11
CA PHE A 117 5.15 -8.55 1.72
C PHE A 117 4.25 -8.34 0.49
N GLU A 118 4.12 -9.36 -0.36
CA GLU A 118 3.25 -9.30 -1.52
C GLU A 118 1.78 -9.21 -1.13
N ALA A 119 1.35 -10.04 -0.18
CA ALA A 119 -0.04 -10.06 0.27
C ALA A 119 -0.47 -8.73 0.88
N ILE A 120 0.38 -8.12 1.72
CA ILE A 120 0.09 -6.85 2.37
C ILE A 120 0.07 -5.71 1.34
N SER A 121 1.05 -5.65 0.43
CA SER A 121 1.10 -4.61 -0.61
C SER A 121 -0.08 -4.68 -1.58
N ASN A 122 -0.52 -5.88 -1.99
CA ASN A 122 -1.71 -6.06 -2.82
C ASN A 122 -2.99 -5.60 -2.12
N GLN A 123 -3.12 -5.86 -0.81
CA GLN A 123 -4.25 -5.38 -0.04
C GLN A 123 -4.28 -3.85 0.09
N ILE A 124 -3.12 -3.20 0.23
CA ILE A 124 -3.04 -1.74 0.26
C ILE A 124 -3.41 -1.15 -1.11
N LEU A 125 -2.98 -1.77 -2.23
CA LEU A 125 -3.36 -1.33 -3.57
C LEU A 125 -4.88 -1.39 -3.79
N ALA A 126 -5.51 -2.51 -3.44
CA ALA A 126 -6.96 -2.67 -3.58
C ALA A 126 -7.73 -1.63 -2.75
N ASP A 127 -7.26 -1.37 -1.53
CA ASP A 127 -7.87 -0.36 -0.66
C ASP A 127 -7.69 1.07 -1.20
N LEU A 128 -6.53 1.39 -1.78
CA LEU A 128 -6.29 2.68 -2.42
C LEU A 128 -7.20 2.87 -3.65
N GLN A 129 -7.44 1.82 -4.44
CA GLN A 129 -8.39 1.86 -5.56
C GLN A 129 -9.82 2.18 -5.08
N ILE A 130 -10.24 1.63 -3.94
CA ILE A 130 -11.54 1.97 -3.33
C ILE A 130 -11.57 3.46 -2.97
N LEU A 131 -10.51 3.99 -2.37
CA LEU A 131 -10.43 5.41 -2.02
C LEU A 131 -10.44 6.31 -3.27
N ILE A 132 -9.70 5.94 -4.33
CA ILE A 132 -9.68 6.67 -5.62
C ILE A 132 -11.07 6.67 -6.26
N ALA A 133 -11.78 5.55 -6.26
CA ALA A 133 -13.09 5.44 -6.89
C ALA A 133 -14.19 6.28 -6.18
N ASN A 134 -13.94 6.71 -4.94
CA ASN A 134 -14.90 7.42 -4.10
C ASN A 134 -14.43 8.84 -3.71
N PHE A 135 -13.36 9.36 -4.33
CA PHE A 135 -12.81 10.70 -4.11
C PHE A 135 -12.89 11.53 -5.40
#